data_AF-A0A1Q3SGB6-F1
#
_entry.id   AF-A0A1Q3SGB6-F1
#
_cell.length_a   1.000
_cell.length_b   1.000
_cell.length_c   1.000
_cell.angle_alpha   90.00
_cell.angle_beta   90.00
_cell.angle_gamma   90.00
#
_symmetry.space_group_name_H-M   'P 1'
#
loop_
_entity.id
_entity.type
_entity.pdbx_description
1 polymer ?
#
loop_
_entity_poly.entity_id
_entity_poly.type
_entity_poly.pdbx_seq_one_letter_code
_entity_poly.pdbx_strand_id
1 'polypeptide(L)'
;MFTLKNEPQDIPQLLESSFNLYKRAFLPSLPFSFCAIILMCVPHLLGVVEPSTSRLFGHNPMGLWTMTISWFLGIMFLSGLIFRLYCFCYHVPSHFMASMQQALLKFISILLIGALYSLIVLSGTMLLIVPGIILSVSLMFSFILVMTDNQHVLQTLTLSHRLVWGHWWHTVIVISIPLLINIAVMLCGFLIVSSLLIHYGMNFSQIYIATTLLTIILQTIFIPLIFSVALVLLHDLRQRVSRLPRW
;
A
#
# COMPACT_ATOMS: atom_id res chain seq x y z
N MET A 1 2.37 9.60 23.02
CA MET A 1 3.04 10.32 21.92
C MET A 1 4.02 9.37 21.24
N PHE A 2 3.97 9.20 19.91
CA PHE A 2 4.86 8.31 19.15
C PHE A 2 6.03 9.10 18.57
N THR A 3 7.24 8.68 18.88
CA THR A 3 8.47 9.31 18.39
C THR A 3 9.28 8.26 17.64
N LEU A 4 9.79 8.63 16.47
CA LEU A 4 10.71 7.81 15.71
C LEU A 4 12.07 7.79 16.42
N LYS A 5 12.75 6.63 16.42
CA LYS A 5 14.10 6.54 16.98
C LYS A 5 15.10 7.13 15.98
N ASN A 6 16.07 7.90 16.47
CA ASN A 6 17.12 8.53 15.66
C ASN A 6 18.32 7.60 15.36
N GLU A 7 18.21 6.34 15.73
CA GLU A 7 19.27 5.33 15.57
C GLU A 7 18.75 4.15 14.76
N PRO A 8 19.61 3.51 13.94
CA PRO A 8 19.26 2.28 13.24
C PRO A 8 18.75 1.22 14.21
N GLN A 9 17.61 0.63 13.87
CA GLN A 9 16.89 -0.32 14.71
C GLN A 9 17.13 -1.76 14.23
N ASP A 10 17.19 -2.71 15.15
CA ASP A 10 17.08 -4.12 14.78
C ASP A 10 15.66 -4.45 14.31
N ILE A 11 15.52 -5.53 13.53
CA ILE A 11 14.24 -5.97 12.94
C ILE A 11 13.11 -6.05 14.00
N PRO A 12 13.30 -6.67 15.19
CA PRO A 12 12.23 -6.74 16.19
C PRO A 12 11.84 -5.37 16.73
N GLN A 13 12.82 -4.48 16.98
CA GLN A 13 12.56 -3.13 17.49
C GLN A 13 11.84 -2.27 16.46
N LEU A 14 12.18 -2.43 15.18
CA LEU A 14 11.55 -1.73 14.06
C LEU A 14 10.09 -2.16 13.92
N LEU A 15 9.81 -3.47 13.96
CA LEU A 15 8.45 -4.00 13.95
C LEU A 15 7.64 -3.54 15.16
N GLU A 16 8.22 -3.58 16.36
CA GLU A 16 7.56 -3.07 17.57
C GLU A 16 7.20 -1.59 17.43
N SER A 17 8.14 -0.77 16.92
CA SER A 17 7.92 0.66 16.66
C SER A 17 6.80 0.85 15.63
N SER A 18 6.78 0.03 14.58
CA SER A 18 5.75 0.04 13.54
C SER A 18 4.37 -0.33 14.07
N PHE A 19 4.28 -1.37 14.92
CA PHE A 19 3.03 -1.76 15.58
C PHE A 19 2.55 -0.70 16.56
N ASN A 20 3.46 -0.03 17.27
CA ASN A 20 3.13 1.07 18.16
C ASN A 20 2.60 2.30 17.40
N LEU A 21 3.17 2.60 16.22
CA LEU A 21 2.63 3.61 15.31
C LEU A 21 1.23 3.20 14.83
N TYR A 22 1.08 1.98 14.33
CA TYR A 22 -0.19 1.43 13.87
C TYR A 22 -1.28 1.55 14.93
N LYS A 23 -1.05 1.04 16.16
CA LYS A 23 -2.03 1.10 17.26
C LYS A 23 -2.49 2.53 17.54
N ARG A 24 -1.58 3.50 17.49
CA ARG A 24 -1.87 4.91 17.80
C ARG A 24 -2.57 5.63 16.68
N ALA A 25 -2.22 5.31 15.44
CA ALA A 25 -2.80 5.93 14.25
C ALA A 25 -4.02 5.17 13.70
N PHE A 26 -4.35 3.98 14.24
CA PHE A 26 -5.36 3.08 13.72
C PHE A 26 -6.71 3.77 13.51
N LEU A 27 -7.34 4.24 14.58
CA LEU A 27 -8.67 4.84 14.52
C LEU A 27 -8.72 6.07 13.58
N PRO A 28 -7.75 7.01 13.63
CA PRO A 28 -7.65 8.10 12.65
C PRO A 28 -7.38 7.69 11.20
N SER A 29 -6.81 6.50 10.98
CA SER A 29 -6.43 5.98 9.66
C SER A 29 -7.52 5.12 9.00
N LEU A 30 -8.47 4.60 9.80
CA LEU A 30 -9.58 3.78 9.34
C LEU A 30 -10.43 4.43 8.23
N PRO A 31 -10.88 5.70 8.31
CA PRO A 31 -11.71 6.25 7.24
C PRO A 31 -10.98 6.31 5.90
N PHE A 32 -9.66 6.53 5.89
CA PHE A 32 -8.89 6.54 4.65
C PHE A 32 -8.77 5.15 4.03
N SER A 33 -8.39 4.15 4.83
CA SER A 33 -8.23 2.77 4.37
C SER A 33 -9.57 2.16 3.96
N PHE A 34 -10.65 2.42 4.72
CA PHE A 34 -11.99 1.97 4.39
C PHE A 34 -12.47 2.57 3.06
N CYS A 35 -12.39 3.90 2.90
CA CYS A 35 -12.77 4.57 1.66
C CYS A 35 -11.91 4.11 0.48
N ALA A 36 -10.60 3.97 0.66
CA ALA A 36 -9.73 3.47 -0.40
C ALA A 36 -10.17 2.09 -0.89
N ILE A 37 -10.39 1.16 0.04
CA ILE A 37 -10.69 -0.22 -0.30
C ILE A 37 -12.10 -0.39 -0.84
N ILE A 38 -13.10 0.26 -0.24
CA ILE A 38 -14.45 0.18 -0.78
C ILE A 38 -14.50 0.70 -2.21
N LEU A 39 -13.83 1.84 -2.50
CA LEU A 39 -13.75 2.42 -3.84
C LEU A 39 -13.06 1.49 -4.83
N MET A 40 -11.93 0.88 -4.44
CA MET A 40 -11.24 -0.12 -5.25
C MET A 40 -12.08 -1.38 -5.48
N CYS A 41 -12.95 -1.75 -4.55
CA CYS A 41 -13.83 -2.91 -4.65
C CYS A 41 -15.17 -2.62 -5.36
N VAL A 42 -15.54 -1.36 -5.65
CA VAL A 42 -16.80 -1.02 -6.34
C VAL A 42 -17.03 -1.82 -7.63
N PRO A 43 -16.05 -1.99 -8.55
CA PRO A 43 -16.27 -2.75 -9.78
C PRO A 43 -16.60 -4.23 -9.52
N HIS A 44 -16.04 -4.79 -8.45
CA HIS A 44 -16.34 -6.16 -8.02
C HIS A 44 -17.77 -6.26 -7.48
N LEU A 45 -18.19 -5.29 -6.67
CA LEU A 45 -19.56 -5.23 -6.11
C LEU A 45 -20.63 -5.00 -7.18
N LEU A 46 -20.30 -4.26 -8.24
CA LEU A 46 -21.20 -4.02 -9.38
C LEU A 46 -21.24 -5.16 -10.39
N GLY A 47 -20.47 -6.25 -10.19
CA GLY A 47 -20.38 -7.35 -11.14
C GLY A 47 -19.70 -6.98 -12.46
N VAL A 48 -18.96 -5.87 -12.51
CA VAL A 48 -18.19 -5.45 -13.69
C VAL A 48 -17.06 -6.45 -13.95
N VAL A 49 -16.50 -7.01 -12.89
CA VAL A 49 -15.47 -8.05 -12.91
C VAL A 49 -16.11 -9.33 -12.40
N GLU A 50 -16.86 -10.04 -13.25
CA GLU A 50 -17.44 -11.33 -12.89
C GLU A 50 -16.55 -12.48 -13.42
N PRO A 51 -16.07 -13.41 -12.57
CA PRO A 51 -15.12 -14.47 -12.96
C PRO A 51 -15.61 -15.39 -14.07
N SER A 52 -16.93 -15.51 -14.23
CA SER A 52 -17.57 -16.38 -15.22
C SER A 52 -17.63 -15.76 -16.62
N THR A 53 -17.30 -14.48 -16.79
CA THR A 53 -17.47 -13.80 -18.06
C THR A 53 -16.15 -13.62 -18.79
N SER A 54 -16.01 -14.26 -19.95
CA SER A 54 -15.03 -13.95 -21.01
C SER A 54 -15.16 -12.51 -21.57
N ARG A 55 -15.95 -11.67 -20.91
CA ARG A 55 -16.25 -10.27 -21.26
C ARG A 55 -15.21 -9.29 -20.73
N LEU A 56 -14.14 -9.73 -20.08
CA LEU A 56 -13.01 -8.85 -19.70
C LEU A 56 -12.40 -8.13 -20.91
N PHE A 57 -12.54 -8.67 -22.13
CA PHE A 57 -12.22 -8.01 -23.41
C PHE A 57 -13.46 -7.67 -24.25
N GLY A 58 -14.66 -7.96 -23.75
CA GLY A 58 -15.90 -7.48 -24.36
C GLY A 58 -15.93 -5.96 -24.24
N HIS A 59 -16.30 -5.27 -25.32
CA HIS A 59 -16.36 -3.81 -25.41
C HIS A 59 -17.47 -3.23 -24.50
N ASN A 60 -17.37 -3.39 -23.18
CA ASN A 60 -18.19 -2.66 -22.22
C ASN A 60 -17.38 -1.47 -21.71
N PRO A 61 -17.41 -0.32 -22.43
CA PRO A 61 -16.64 0.87 -22.04
C PRO A 61 -17.01 1.35 -20.64
N MET A 62 -18.27 1.16 -20.22
CA MET A 62 -18.72 1.54 -18.88
C MET A 62 -17.97 0.77 -17.79
N GLY A 63 -17.73 -0.52 -18.00
CA GLY A 63 -16.94 -1.34 -17.08
C GLY A 63 -15.53 -0.81 -16.90
N LEU A 64 -14.83 -0.52 -18.00
CA LEU A 64 -13.48 0.04 -17.97
C LEU A 64 -13.44 1.41 -17.27
N TRP A 65 -14.42 2.28 -17.52
CA TRP A 65 -14.52 3.58 -16.84
C TRP A 65 -14.72 3.43 -15.34
N THR A 66 -15.65 2.57 -14.90
CA THR A 66 -15.88 2.34 -13.46
C THR A 66 -14.62 1.80 -12.78
N MET A 67 -13.93 0.82 -13.38
CA MET A 67 -12.66 0.29 -12.85
C MET A 67 -11.59 1.36 -12.72
N THR A 68 -11.43 2.16 -13.77
CA THR A 68 -10.42 3.21 -13.84
C THR A 68 -10.68 4.29 -12.80
N ILE A 69 -11.91 4.82 -12.73
CA ILE A 69 -12.30 5.87 -11.78
C ILE A 69 -12.17 5.36 -10.33
N SER A 70 -12.66 4.16 -10.05
CA SER A 70 -12.54 3.51 -8.74
C SER A 70 -11.09 3.39 -8.27
N TRP A 71 -10.19 2.99 -9.17
CA TRP A 71 -8.78 2.82 -8.86
C TRP A 71 -8.10 4.16 -8.56
N PHE A 72 -8.37 5.19 -9.39
CA PHE A 72 -7.86 6.55 -9.17
C PHE A 72 -8.33 7.15 -7.84
N LEU A 73 -9.62 7.04 -7.53
CA LEU A 73 -10.17 7.51 -6.26
C LEU A 73 -9.56 6.73 -5.08
N GLY A 74 -9.41 5.40 -5.21
CA GLY A 74 -8.75 4.58 -4.21
C GLY A 74 -7.33 5.04 -3.90
N ILE A 75 -6.51 5.28 -4.93
CA ILE A 75 -5.14 5.78 -4.78
C ILE A 75 -5.11 7.12 -4.06
N MET A 76 -6.06 8.02 -4.33
CA MET A 76 -6.16 9.31 -3.65
C MET A 76 -6.39 9.16 -2.13
N PHE A 77 -7.21 8.20 -1.71
CA PHE A 77 -7.40 7.93 -0.28
C PHE A 77 -6.18 7.24 0.35
N LEU A 78 -5.50 6.34 -0.38
CA LEU A 78 -4.26 5.73 0.09
C LEU A 78 -3.14 6.75 0.28
N SER A 79 -3.01 7.75 -0.60
CA SER A 79 -2.03 8.81 -0.40
C SER A 79 -2.39 9.74 0.77
N GLY A 80 -3.69 10.01 0.97
CA GLY A 80 -4.19 10.69 2.17
C GLY A 80 -3.82 9.94 3.46
N LEU A 81 -3.93 8.61 3.45
CA LEU A 81 -3.49 7.75 4.55
C LEU A 81 -1.98 7.87 4.82
N ILE A 82 -1.15 7.79 3.78
CA ILE A 82 0.31 7.93 3.92
C ILE A 82 0.65 9.26 4.58
N PHE A 83 0.08 10.37 4.08
CA PHE A 83 0.31 11.70 4.64
C PHE A 83 -0.21 11.81 6.08
N ARG A 84 -1.36 11.21 6.38
CA ARG A 84 -1.91 11.15 7.75
C ARG A 84 -0.94 10.46 8.71
N LEU A 85 -0.39 9.29 8.33
CA LEU A 85 0.60 8.56 9.13
C LEU A 85 1.89 9.36 9.31
N TYR A 86 2.33 10.08 8.27
CA TYR A 86 3.46 10.99 8.35
C TYR A 86 3.23 12.10 9.39
N CYS A 87 2.08 12.78 9.35
CA CYS A 87 1.74 13.80 10.34
C CYS A 87 1.76 13.25 11.78
N PHE A 88 1.33 12.00 12.00
CA PHE A 88 1.41 11.35 13.31
C PHE A 88 2.86 11.15 13.80
N CYS A 89 3.78 10.80 12.89
CA CYS A 89 5.18 10.58 13.22
C CYS A 89 5.92 11.87 13.57
N TYR A 90 5.56 12.98 12.91
CA TYR A 90 6.24 14.28 13.05
C TYR A 90 5.43 15.30 13.86
N HIS A 91 4.36 14.85 14.53
CA HIS A 91 3.49 15.70 15.35
C HIS A 91 2.93 16.94 14.63
N VAL A 92 2.74 16.84 13.32
CA VAL A 92 2.11 17.89 12.53
C VAL A 92 0.60 17.79 12.74
N PRO A 93 -0.07 18.82 13.30
CA PRO A 93 -1.51 18.79 13.44
C PRO A 93 -2.13 18.72 12.05
N SER A 94 -2.83 17.62 11.78
CA SER A 94 -3.64 17.47 10.59
C SER A 94 -5.04 17.04 10.99
N HIS A 95 -6.00 17.38 10.17
CA HIS A 95 -7.34 16.80 10.20
C HIS A 95 -7.58 16.07 8.89
N PHE A 96 -8.66 15.29 8.82
CA PHE A 96 -8.97 14.45 7.67
C PHE A 96 -8.91 15.21 6.33
N MET A 97 -9.56 16.37 6.27
CA MET A 97 -9.63 17.17 5.04
C MET A 97 -8.28 17.73 4.59
N ALA A 98 -7.43 18.21 5.52
CA ALA A 98 -6.07 18.65 5.19
C ALA A 98 -5.23 17.52 4.56
N SER A 99 -5.37 16.28 5.05
CA SER A 99 -4.67 15.14 4.45
C SER A 99 -5.18 14.81 3.05
N MET A 100 -6.49 14.90 2.82
CA MET A 100 -7.08 14.73 1.49
C MET A 100 -6.67 15.85 0.52
N GLN A 101 -6.61 17.10 0.98
CA GLN A 101 -6.14 18.22 0.17
C GLN A 101 -4.69 18.01 -0.26
N GLN A 102 -3.82 17.59 0.66
CA GLN A 102 -2.43 17.29 0.32
C GLN A 102 -2.31 16.14 -0.68
N ALA A 103 -3.10 15.08 -0.51
CA ALA A 103 -3.18 13.97 -1.45
C ALA A 103 -3.61 14.44 -2.86
N LEU A 104 -4.61 15.33 -2.93
CA LEU A 104 -5.09 15.91 -4.18
C LEU A 104 -4.01 16.76 -4.87
N LEU A 105 -3.33 17.65 -4.11
CA LEU A 105 -2.26 18.50 -4.63
C LEU A 105 -1.09 17.70 -5.22
N LYS A 106 -0.82 16.53 -4.65
CA LYS A 106 0.25 15.63 -5.09
C LYS A 106 -0.23 14.50 -6.00
N PHE A 107 -1.51 14.48 -6.36
CA PHE A 107 -2.12 13.38 -7.09
C PHE A 107 -1.42 13.09 -8.42
N ILE A 108 -1.18 14.13 -9.23
CA ILE A 108 -0.47 14.00 -10.50
C ILE A 108 0.94 13.42 -10.30
N SER A 109 1.65 13.85 -9.25
CA SER A 109 2.99 13.33 -8.95
C SER A 109 2.95 11.85 -8.56
N ILE A 110 1.94 11.41 -7.80
CA ILE A 110 1.72 9.99 -7.47
C ILE A 110 1.45 9.19 -8.74
N LEU A 111 0.61 9.70 -9.65
CA LEU A 111 0.31 9.00 -10.89
C LEU A 111 1.54 8.83 -11.78
N LEU A 112 2.35 9.88 -11.90
CA LEU A 112 3.61 9.82 -12.64
C LEU A 112 4.60 8.83 -12.00
N ILE A 113 4.71 8.82 -10.67
CA ILE A 113 5.51 7.80 -9.96
C ILE A 113 4.97 6.41 -10.20
N GLY A 114 3.65 6.21 -10.12
CA GLY A 114 3.00 4.93 -10.36
C GLY A 114 3.25 4.41 -11.77
N ALA A 115 3.15 5.28 -12.78
CA ALA A 115 3.41 4.95 -14.17
C ALA A 115 4.89 4.60 -14.42
N LEU A 116 5.83 5.39 -13.89
CA LEU A 116 7.26 5.09 -14.03
C LEU A 116 7.66 3.83 -13.25
N TYR A 117 7.13 3.66 -12.04
CA TYR A 117 7.32 2.47 -11.22
C TYR A 117 6.85 1.22 -11.97
N SER A 118 5.64 1.23 -12.53
CA SER A 118 5.10 0.07 -13.24
C SER A 118 5.91 -0.24 -14.50
N LEU A 119 6.33 0.77 -15.27
CA LEU A 119 7.18 0.58 -16.45
C LEU A 119 8.56 0.00 -16.10
N ILE A 120 9.20 0.49 -15.04
CA ILE A 120 10.53 0.00 -14.60
C ILE A 120 10.41 -1.44 -14.09
N VAL A 121 9.41 -1.73 -13.25
CA VAL A 121 9.20 -3.08 -12.71
C VAL A 121 8.80 -4.06 -13.81
N LEU A 122 7.93 -3.65 -14.75
CA LEU A 122 7.55 -4.48 -15.90
C LEU A 122 8.76 -4.77 -16.78
N SER A 123 9.58 -3.76 -17.08
CA SER A 123 10.81 -3.95 -17.86
C SER A 123 11.79 -4.89 -17.15
N GLY A 124 11.94 -4.71 -15.83
CA GLY A 124 12.78 -5.58 -14.99
C GLY A 124 12.30 -7.03 -15.02
N THR A 125 11.01 -7.27 -14.77
CA THR A 125 10.40 -8.61 -14.76
C THR A 125 10.43 -9.29 -16.13
N MET A 126 10.22 -8.54 -17.22
CA MET A 126 10.31 -9.06 -18.59
C MET A 126 11.71 -9.50 -18.97
N LEU A 127 12.74 -8.80 -18.47
CA LEU A 127 14.13 -9.22 -18.66
C LEU A 127 14.42 -10.46 -17.80
N LEU A 128 14.13 -10.39 -16.50
CA LEU A 128 14.25 -11.49 -15.53
C LEU A 128 13.37 -11.23 -14.29
N ILE A 129 12.74 -12.27 -13.73
CA ILE A 129 11.85 -12.15 -12.56
C ILE A 129 12.58 -11.53 -11.35
N VAL A 130 13.82 -11.96 -11.06
CA VAL A 130 14.58 -11.52 -9.88
C VAL A 130 14.90 -10.01 -9.90
N PRO A 131 15.47 -9.43 -10.98
CA PRO A 131 15.61 -7.99 -11.13
C PRO A 131 14.30 -7.21 -10.96
N GLY A 132 13.18 -7.74 -11.48
CA GLY A 132 11.87 -7.13 -11.29
C GLY A 132 11.46 -7.01 -9.82
N ILE A 133 11.71 -8.06 -9.01
CA ILE A 133 11.45 -8.05 -7.56
C ILE A 133 12.40 -7.09 -6.83
N ILE A 134 13.69 -7.07 -7.20
CA ILE A 134 14.65 -6.15 -6.59
C ILE A 134 14.22 -4.70 -6.83
N LEU A 135 13.84 -4.38 -8.07
CA LEU A 135 13.39 -3.04 -8.46
C LEU A 135 12.08 -2.66 -7.76
N SER A 136 11.09 -3.57 -7.71
CA SER A 136 9.81 -3.30 -7.04
C SER A 136 10.01 -2.96 -5.57
N VAL A 137 10.84 -3.73 -4.86
CA VAL A 137 11.14 -3.45 -3.45
C VAL A 137 11.87 -2.13 -3.28
N SER A 138 12.86 -1.85 -4.15
CA SER A 138 13.68 -0.65 -4.03
C SER A 138 12.92 0.66 -4.32
N LEU A 139 11.89 0.61 -5.17
CA LEU A 139 11.16 1.78 -5.62
C LEU A 139 9.83 2.00 -4.88
N MET A 140 9.35 1.05 -4.07
CA MET A 140 8.05 1.20 -3.39
C MET A 140 7.99 2.42 -2.45
N PHE A 141 9.12 2.82 -1.86
CA PHE A 141 9.13 3.97 -0.94
C PHE A 141 8.99 5.30 -1.67
N SER A 142 9.11 5.34 -3.00
CA SER A 142 8.87 6.56 -3.77
C SER A 142 7.45 7.11 -3.58
N PHE A 143 6.46 6.24 -3.36
CA PHE A 143 5.10 6.67 -3.05
C PHE A 143 4.99 7.41 -1.71
N ILE A 144 5.79 7.02 -0.72
CA ILE A 144 5.85 7.72 0.57
C ILE A 144 6.66 9.01 0.41
N LEU A 145 7.85 8.91 -0.21
CA LEU A 145 8.75 10.04 -0.40
C LEU A 145 8.12 11.18 -1.18
N VAL A 146 7.27 10.94 -2.19
CA VAL A 146 6.61 12.05 -2.92
C VAL A 146 5.58 12.81 -2.09
N MET A 147 5.01 12.16 -1.08
CA MET A 147 4.08 12.79 -0.14
C MET A 147 4.81 13.63 0.90
N THR A 148 5.98 13.15 1.33
CA THR A 148 6.74 13.76 2.44
C THR A 148 7.76 14.78 1.96
N ASP A 149 8.39 14.51 0.83
CA ASP A 149 9.49 15.30 0.27
C ASP A 149 8.98 16.02 -0.98
N ASN A 150 9.13 17.34 -1.04
CA ASN A 150 8.71 18.15 -2.19
C ASN A 150 9.68 18.03 -3.39
N GLN A 151 10.18 16.84 -3.68
CA GLN A 151 11.13 16.58 -4.76
C GLN A 151 10.45 16.24 -6.09
N HIS A 152 11.20 16.37 -7.19
CA HIS A 152 10.75 15.96 -8.51
C HIS A 152 10.63 14.43 -8.61
N VAL A 153 9.64 13.95 -9.37
CA VAL A 153 9.30 12.53 -9.55
C VAL A 153 10.52 11.61 -9.75
N LEU A 154 11.43 11.96 -10.67
CA LEU A 154 12.63 11.16 -10.95
C LEU A 154 13.64 11.14 -9.78
N GLN A 155 13.80 12.27 -9.10
CA GLN A 155 14.67 12.36 -7.92
C GLN A 155 14.13 11.49 -6.78
N THR A 156 12.80 11.44 -6.63
CA THR A 156 12.14 10.59 -5.64
C THR A 156 12.35 9.09 -5.91
N LEU A 157 12.36 8.67 -7.18
CA LEU A 157 12.64 7.28 -7.58
C LEU A 157 14.10 6.90 -7.29
N THR A 158 15.04 7.73 -7.71
CA THR A 158 16.47 7.48 -7.47
C THR A 158 16.82 7.52 -5.99
N LEU A 159 16.20 8.43 -5.23
CA LEU A 159 16.35 8.49 -3.78
C LEU A 159 15.83 7.23 -3.10
N SER A 160 14.63 6.75 -3.45
CA SER A 160 14.08 5.49 -2.92
C SER A 160 15.03 4.33 -3.16
N HIS A 161 15.49 4.18 -4.41
CA HIS A 161 16.41 3.12 -4.78
C HIS A 161 17.70 3.19 -3.97
N ARG A 162 18.32 4.38 -3.88
CA ARG A 162 19.55 4.61 -3.10
C ARG A 162 19.39 4.30 -1.62
N LEU A 163 18.24 4.62 -1.02
CA LEU A 163 17.98 4.34 0.39
C LEU A 163 17.91 2.84 0.68
N VAL A 164 17.31 2.06 -0.24
CA VAL A 164 17.19 0.60 -0.11
C VAL A 164 18.48 -0.11 -0.53
N TRP A 165 19.22 0.46 -1.49
CA TRP A 165 20.47 -0.11 -2.00
C TRP A 165 21.52 -0.19 -0.89
N GLY A 166 22.12 -1.37 -0.72
CA GLY A 166 23.02 -1.69 0.40
C GLY A 166 22.31 -2.25 1.65
N HIS A 167 21.01 -2.03 1.81
CA HIS A 167 20.19 -2.56 2.91
C HIS A 167 18.99 -3.38 2.43
N TRP A 168 19.11 -3.97 1.23
CA TRP A 168 18.00 -4.64 0.55
C TRP A 168 17.45 -5.82 1.35
N TRP A 169 18.31 -6.70 1.88
CA TRP A 169 17.88 -7.84 2.69
C TRP A 169 17.13 -7.42 3.95
N HIS A 170 17.60 -6.38 4.64
CA HIS A 170 16.92 -5.84 5.81
C HIS A 170 15.52 -5.33 5.43
N THR A 171 15.43 -4.55 4.36
CA THR A 171 14.18 -4.03 3.82
C THR A 171 13.19 -5.14 3.47
N VAL A 172 13.64 -6.17 2.74
CA VAL A 172 12.81 -7.30 2.32
C VAL A 172 12.28 -8.07 3.52
N ILE A 173 13.15 -8.40 4.50
CA ILE A 173 12.74 -9.17 5.68
C ILE A 173 11.67 -8.39 6.46
N VAL A 174 11.91 -7.11 6.75
CA VAL A 174 10.98 -6.28 7.52
C VAL A 174 9.61 -6.17 6.84
N ILE A 175 9.56 -5.98 5.52
CA ILE A 175 8.30 -5.81 4.78
C ILE A 175 7.60 -7.15 4.54
N SER A 176 8.36 -8.23 4.39
CA SER A 176 7.79 -9.56 4.19
C SER A 176 6.93 -10.01 5.37
N ILE A 177 7.28 -9.64 6.60
CA ILE A 177 6.57 -10.09 7.81
C ILE A 177 5.09 -9.64 7.83
N PRO A 178 4.74 -8.34 7.78
CA PRO A 178 3.34 -7.92 7.75
C PRO A 178 2.62 -8.39 6.48
N LEU A 179 3.35 -8.54 5.36
CA LEU A 179 2.78 -9.02 4.11
C LEU A 179 2.39 -10.51 4.21
N LEU A 180 3.25 -11.36 4.76
CA LEU A 180 2.97 -12.78 4.99
C LEU A 180 1.82 -12.97 5.98
N ILE A 181 1.75 -12.16 7.04
CA ILE A 181 0.61 -12.17 7.97
C ILE A 181 -0.69 -11.80 7.24
N ASN A 182 -0.67 -10.74 6.42
CA ASN A 182 -1.84 -10.34 5.62
C ASN A 182 -2.27 -11.48 4.70
N ILE A 183 -1.35 -12.07 3.92
CA ILE A 183 -1.65 -13.20 3.03
C ILE A 183 -2.25 -14.37 3.81
N ALA A 184 -1.64 -14.76 4.94
CA ALA A 184 -2.13 -15.87 5.74
C ALA A 184 -3.55 -15.62 6.27
N VAL A 185 -3.82 -14.43 6.80
CA VAL A 185 -5.16 -14.07 7.32
C VAL A 185 -6.19 -14.00 6.20
N MET A 186 -5.84 -13.42 5.05
CA MET A 186 -6.70 -13.37 3.87
C MET A 186 -7.02 -14.77 3.35
N LEU A 187 -6.02 -15.64 3.24
CA LEU A 187 -6.18 -17.02 2.78
C LEU A 187 -7.06 -17.83 3.74
N CYS A 188 -6.77 -17.78 5.04
CA CYS A 188 -7.59 -18.45 6.05
C CYS A 188 -9.03 -17.94 6.03
N GLY A 189 -9.23 -16.63 6.01
CA GLY A 189 -10.56 -16.03 5.94
C GLY A 189 -11.32 -16.46 4.68
N PHE A 190 -10.65 -16.43 3.52
CA PHE A 190 -11.22 -16.89 2.25
C PHE A 190 -11.64 -18.37 2.32
N LEU A 191 -10.77 -19.25 2.79
CA LEU A 191 -11.04 -20.69 2.91
C LEU A 191 -12.20 -20.97 3.87
N ILE A 192 -12.24 -20.31 5.03
CA ILE A 192 -13.30 -20.47 6.03
C ILE A 192 -14.64 -19.98 5.48
N VAL A 193 -14.70 -18.77 4.95
CA VAL A 193 -15.96 -18.18 4.44
C VAL A 193 -16.47 -18.95 3.22
N SER A 194 -15.59 -19.29 2.27
CA SER A 194 -16.00 -20.05 1.08
C SER A 194 -16.49 -21.46 1.43
N SER A 195 -15.77 -22.20 2.26
CA SER A 195 -16.18 -23.56 2.67
C SER A 195 -17.52 -23.57 3.40
N LEU A 196 -17.74 -22.61 4.31
CA LEU A 196 -18.99 -22.47 5.03
C LEU A 196 -20.16 -22.16 4.08
N LEU A 197 -19.98 -21.24 3.14
CA LEU A 197 -21.05 -20.86 2.20
C LEU A 197 -21.35 -21.98 1.19
N ILE A 198 -20.34 -22.72 0.73
CA ILE A 198 -20.54 -23.91 -0.11
C ILE A 198 -21.34 -24.98 0.65
N HIS A 199 -21.05 -25.20 1.93
CA HIS A 199 -21.78 -26.15 2.76
C HIS A 199 -23.27 -25.80 2.88
N TYR A 200 -23.62 -24.51 2.93
CA TYR A 200 -25.01 -24.03 2.93
C TYR A 200 -25.65 -23.97 1.52
N GLY A 201 -24.98 -24.45 0.48
CA GLY A 201 -25.52 -24.50 -0.89
C GLY A 201 -25.62 -23.14 -1.57
N MET A 202 -24.81 -22.16 -1.14
CA MET A 202 -24.82 -20.82 -1.74
C MET A 202 -24.24 -20.85 -3.17
N ASN A 203 -24.81 -20.03 -4.04
CA ASN A 203 -24.36 -19.91 -5.43
C ASN A 203 -23.02 -19.15 -5.51
N PHE A 204 -22.29 -19.35 -6.62
CA PHE A 204 -20.98 -18.73 -6.85
C PHE A 204 -20.98 -17.21 -6.69
N SER A 205 -22.00 -16.52 -7.22
CA SER A 205 -22.14 -15.06 -7.10
C SER A 205 -22.24 -14.60 -5.64
N GLN A 206 -22.97 -15.34 -4.79
CA GLN A 206 -23.09 -15.00 -3.37
C GLN A 206 -21.77 -15.22 -2.63
N ILE A 207 -21.04 -16.29 -2.94
CA ILE A 207 -19.70 -16.56 -2.38
C ILE A 207 -18.73 -15.45 -2.77
N TYR A 208 -18.77 -15.01 -4.03
CA TYR A 208 -17.93 -13.92 -4.53
C TYR A 208 -18.20 -12.59 -3.81
N ILE A 209 -19.47 -12.22 -3.63
CA ILE A 209 -19.84 -11.00 -2.89
C ILE A 209 -19.38 -11.11 -1.42
N ALA A 210 -19.63 -12.25 -0.76
CA ALA A 210 -19.24 -12.44 0.63
C ALA A 210 -17.71 -12.38 0.84
N THR A 211 -16.93 -12.99 -0.07
CA THR A 211 -15.46 -12.93 -0.03
C THR A 211 -14.92 -11.54 -0.38
N THR A 212 -15.61 -10.78 -1.23
CA THR A 212 -15.31 -9.36 -1.48
C THR A 212 -15.54 -8.51 -0.23
N LEU A 213 -16.66 -8.69 0.48
CA LEU A 213 -16.95 -8.00 1.74
C LEU A 213 -15.91 -8.33 2.82
N LEU A 214 -15.53 -9.61 2.94
CA LEU A 214 -14.45 -10.02 3.83
C LEU A 214 -13.12 -9.31 3.48
N THR A 215 -12.79 -9.23 2.19
CA THR A 215 -11.60 -8.53 1.70
C THR A 215 -11.62 -7.05 2.09
N ILE A 216 -12.78 -6.38 1.97
CA ILE A 216 -12.94 -4.98 2.38
C ILE A 216 -12.61 -4.81 3.87
N ILE A 217 -13.18 -5.67 4.72
CA ILE A 217 -12.97 -5.61 6.18
C ILE A 217 -11.50 -5.85 6.53
N LEU A 218 -10.91 -6.93 6.01
CA LEU A 218 -9.53 -7.30 6.32
C LEU A 218 -8.54 -6.25 5.81
N GLN A 219 -8.65 -5.83 4.55
CA GLN A 219 -7.71 -4.84 3.99
C GLN A 219 -7.84 -3.46 4.65
N THR A 220 -9.03 -3.06 5.09
CA THR A 220 -9.22 -1.84 5.89
C THR A 220 -8.37 -1.87 7.16
N ILE A 221 -8.24 -3.03 7.79
CA ILE A 221 -7.45 -3.20 9.01
C ILE A 221 -5.94 -3.30 8.70
N PHE A 222 -5.56 -4.05 7.66
CA PHE A 222 -4.15 -4.34 7.37
C PHE A 222 -3.41 -3.23 6.62
N ILE A 223 -4.07 -2.44 5.79
CA ILE A 223 -3.40 -1.40 5.01
C ILE A 223 -2.68 -0.36 5.89
N PRO A 224 -3.29 0.18 6.96
CA PRO A 224 -2.58 1.09 7.86
C PRO A 224 -1.36 0.45 8.53
N LEU A 225 -1.39 -0.87 8.81
CA LEU A 225 -0.24 -1.60 9.35
C LEU A 225 0.90 -1.63 8.34
N ILE A 226 0.62 -1.97 7.08
CA ILE A 226 1.63 -2.02 6.00
C ILE A 226 2.30 -0.66 5.84
N PHE A 227 1.52 0.42 5.77
CA PHE A 227 2.10 1.77 5.64
C PHE A 227 2.83 2.25 6.89
N SER A 228 2.40 1.82 8.09
CA SER A 228 3.13 2.12 9.33
C SER A 228 4.51 1.48 9.32
N VAL A 229 4.60 0.20 8.92
CA VAL A 229 5.88 -0.51 8.78
C VAL A 229 6.74 0.15 7.72
N ALA A 230 6.18 0.46 6.55
CA ALA A 230 6.92 1.11 5.46
C ALA A 230 7.46 2.50 5.88
N LEU A 231 6.69 3.29 6.64
CA LEU A 231 7.11 4.62 7.08
C LEU A 231 8.23 4.55 8.12
N VAL A 232 8.10 3.68 9.13
CA VAL A 232 9.15 3.47 10.14
C VAL A 232 10.43 2.92 9.50
N LEU A 233 10.31 1.95 8.59
CA LEU A 233 11.44 1.42 7.84
C LEU A 233 12.10 2.47 6.94
N LEU A 234 11.32 3.32 6.27
CA LEU A 234 11.88 4.42 5.49
C LEU A 234 12.69 5.39 6.36
N HIS A 235 12.21 5.69 7.57
CA HIS A 235 12.96 6.51 8.51
C HIS A 235 14.26 5.82 8.95
N ASP A 236 14.20 4.53 9.29
CA ASP A 236 15.37 3.72 9.65
C ASP A 236 16.43 3.72 8.53
N LEU A 237 16.02 3.49 7.28
CA LEU A 237 16.90 3.52 6.11
C LEU A 237 17.58 4.89 5.93
N ARG A 238 16.87 6.00 6.18
CA ARG A 238 17.46 7.35 6.16
C ARG A 238 18.57 7.49 7.20
N GLN A 239 18.38 6.95 8.40
CA GLN A 239 19.40 7.00 9.47
C GLN A 239 20.62 6.13 9.16
N ARG A 240 20.44 5.00 8.46
CA ARG A 240 21.56 4.15 8.03
C ARG A 240 22.40 4.84 6.96
N VAL A 241 21.75 5.41 5.94
CA VAL A 241 22.46 6.05 4.82
C VAL A 241 23.13 7.36 5.23
N SER A 242 22.53 8.15 6.12
CA SER A 242 23.13 9.41 6.60
C SER A 242 24.44 9.22 7.37
N ARG A 243 24.65 8.04 7.95
CA ARG A 243 25.86 7.67 8.72
C ARG A 243 26.99 7.09 7.87
N LEU A 244 26.73 6.74 6.61
CA LEU A 244 27.79 6.28 5.72
C LEU A 244 28.69 7.47 5.33
N PRO A 245 30.02 7.32 5.35
CA PRO A 245 30.92 8.36 4.86
C PRO A 245 30.56 8.70 3.42
N ARG A 246 30.37 10.00 3.14
CA ARG A 246 30.20 10.50 1.78
C ARG A 246 31.56 10.42 1.10
N TRP A 247 31.79 9.37 0.33
CA TRP A 247 32.96 9.23 -0.55
C TRP A 247 32.82 10.17 -1.74
#